data_AF-A0A842QVG5-F1
#
_entry.id   AF-A0A842QVG5-F1
#
_cell.length_a   1.000
_cell.length_b   1.000
_cell.length_c   1.000
_cell.angle_alpha   90.00
_cell.angle_beta   90.00
_cell.angle_gamma   90.00
#
_symmetry.space_group_name_H-M   'P 1'
#
loop_
_entity.id
_entity.type
_entity.pdbx_description
1 polymer ?
#
loop_
_entity_poly.entity_id
_entity_poly.type
_entity_poly.pdbx_seq_one_letter_code
_entity_poly.pdbx_strand_id
1 'polypeptide(L)' 'MTKRKYKYHTVNLPESLADKIEEVIESGNHGYTSIPDFVKSAVRRYLRDLGYLV' A
#
# COMPACT_ATOMS: atom_id res chain seq x y z
N MET A 1 -12.52 -27.44 1.03
CA MET A 1 -12.42 -25.99 0.77
C MET A 1 -10.96 -25.57 0.93
N THR A 2 -10.29 -25.20 -0.15
CA THR A 2 -8.89 -24.75 -0.14
C THR A 2 -8.76 -23.48 0.71
N LYS A 3 -8.02 -23.55 1.83
CA LYS A 3 -7.69 -22.36 2.64
C LYS A 3 -6.98 -21.36 1.72
N ARG A 4 -7.60 -20.21 1.42
CA ARG A 4 -6.92 -19.11 0.71
C ARG A 4 -5.67 -18.77 1.52
N LYS A 5 -4.51 -18.91 0.88
CA LYS A 5 -3.17 -18.80 1.50
C LYS A 5 -2.87 -17.40 2.05
N TYR A 6 -3.70 -16.41 1.73
CA TYR A 6 -3.57 -15.02 2.17
C TYR A 6 -4.90 -14.49 2.68
N LYS A 7 -4.89 -13.91 3.89
CA LYS A 7 -6.00 -13.15 4.45
C LYS A 7 -5.78 -11.67 4.10
N TYR A 8 -6.69 -11.09 3.33
CA TYR A 8 -6.68 -9.68 2.98
C TYR A 8 -7.85 -8.97 3.66
N HIS A 9 -7.65 -7.70 4.01
CA HIS A 9 -8.68 -6.80 4.51
C HIS A 9 -8.85 -5.64 3.53
N THR A 10 -10.09 -5.25 3.26
CA THR A 10 -10.42 -4.05 2.49
C THR A 10 -10.43 -2.85 3.43
N VAL A 11 -9.83 -1.74 3.00
CA VAL A 11 -9.88 -0.45 3.71
C VAL A 11 -10.46 0.60 2.78
N ASN A 12 -11.25 1.52 3.32
CA ASN A 12 -11.71 2.68 2.57
C ASN A 12 -10.60 3.73 2.60
N LEU A 13 -10.21 4.22 1.42
CA LEU A 13 -9.24 5.29 1.26
C LEU A 13 -9.98 6.51 0.66
N PRO A 14 -9.84 7.71 1.22
CA PRO A 14 -10.32 8.94 0.58
C PRO A 14 -9.80 9.05 -0.86
N GLU A 15 -10.68 9.47 -1.77
CA GLU A 15 -10.36 9.63 -3.20
C GLU A 15 -9.16 10.56 -3.41
N SER A 16 -9.12 11.69 -2.70
CA SER A 16 -7.99 12.62 -2.76
C SER A 16 -6.63 12.01 -2.39
N LEU A 17 -6.59 10.96 -1.56
CA LEU A 17 -5.37 10.22 -1.28
C LEU A 17 -5.07 9.21 -2.38
N ALA A 18 -6.10 8.56 -2.95
CA ALA A 18 -5.93 7.67 -4.09
C ALA A 18 -5.32 8.44 -5.29
N ASP A 19 -5.85 9.62 -5.60
CA ASP A 19 -5.37 10.49 -6.68
C ASP A 19 -3.87 10.82 -6.51
N LYS A 20 -3.45 11.15 -5.28
CA LYS A 20 -2.04 11.39 -4.99
C LYS A 20 -1.15 10.17 -5.12
N ILE A 21 -1.68 8.98 -4.85
CA ILE A 21 -0.95 7.75 -5.08
C ILE A 21 -0.82 7.48 -6.58
N GLU A 22 -1.86 7.78 -7.38
CA GLU A 22 -1.81 7.68 -8.83
C GLU A 22 -0.77 8.63 -9.41
N GLU A 23 -0.72 9.90 -9.00
CA GLU A 23 0.34 10.85 -9.40
C GLU A 23 1.75 10.28 -9.12
N VAL A 24 1.95 9.62 -7.96
CA VAL A 24 3.22 8.99 -7.61
C VAL A 24 3.55 7.82 -8.55
N ILE A 25 2.57 6.98 -8.89
CA ILE A 25 2.75 5.84 -9.79
C ILE A 25 3.04 6.33 -11.21
N GLU A 26 2.27 7.29 -11.71
CA GLU A 26 2.43 7.90 -13.03
C GLU A 26 3.78 8.59 -13.19
N SER A 27 4.31 9.16 -12.11
CA SER A 27 5.64 9.78 -12.13
C SER A 27 6.76 8.79 -12.51
N GLY A 28 6.57 7.48 -12.28
CA GLY A 28 7.57 6.44 -12.51
C GLY A 28 8.82 6.51 -11.62
N ASN A 29 8.96 7.54 -10.79
CA ASN A 29 10.20 7.85 -10.07
C ASN A 29 10.47 6.96 -8.85
N HIS A 30 9.43 6.31 -8.32
CA HIS A 30 9.50 5.57 -7.05
C HIS A 30 9.35 4.05 -7.18
N GLY A 31 9.28 3.54 -8.42
CA GLY A 31 9.18 2.10 -8.71
C GLY A 31 7.84 1.45 -8.35
N TYR A 32 6.84 2.24 -7.92
CA TYR A 32 5.50 1.74 -7.65
C TYR A 32 4.73 1.51 -8.94
N THR A 33 4.00 0.40 -9.01
CA THR A 33 3.24 0.00 -10.21
C THR A 33 1.74 -0.03 -9.97
N SER A 34 1.28 0.12 -8.73
CA SER A 34 -0.15 0.08 -8.37
C SER A 34 -0.41 0.66 -6.98
N ILE A 35 -1.64 1.12 -6.74
CA ILE A 35 -2.06 1.65 -5.43
C ILE A 35 -1.81 0.65 -4.29
N PRO A 36 -2.17 -0.65 -4.40
CA PRO A 36 -1.89 -1.60 -3.33
C PRO A 36 -0.40 -1.77 -3.06
N ASP A 37 0.46 -1.67 -4.06
CA ASP A 37 1.91 -1.77 -3.90
C ASP A 37 2.50 -0.60 -3.11
N PHE A 38 2.08 0.62 -3.47
CA PHE A 38 2.38 1.83 -2.71
C PHE A 38 1.90 1.71 -1.26
N VAL A 39 0.63 1.39 -1.04
CA VAL A 39 0.03 1.32 0.31
C VAL A 39 0.71 0.26 1.17
N LYS A 40 0.99 -0.94 0.64
CA LYS A 40 1.72 -1.98 1.38
C LYS A 40 3.10 -1.50 1.81
N SER A 41 3.80 -0.80 0.92
CA SER A 41 5.15 -0.29 1.18
C SER A 41 5.15 0.83 2.22
N ALA A 42 4.22 1.79 2.10
CA ALA A 42 4.04 2.89 3.04
C ALA A 42 3.65 2.38 4.43
N VAL A 43 2.69 1.45 4.52
CA VAL A 43 2.26 0.85 5.80
C VAL A 43 3.42 0.09 6.45
N ARG A 44 4.16 -0.72 5.69
CA ARG A 44 5.33 -1.45 6.24
C ARG A 44 6.41 -0.50 6.74
N ARG A 45 6.69 0.58 6.01
CA ARG A 45 7.65 1.60 6.44
C ARG A 45 7.21 2.21 7.76
N TYR A 46 5.98 2.69 7.84
CA TYR A 46 5.46 3.33 9.04
C TYR A 46 5.40 2.38 10.24
N LEU A 47 5.03 1.11 10.04
CA LEU A 47 5.07 0.11 11.11
C LEU A 47 6.50 -0.18 11.61
N ARG A 48 7.52 -0.16 10.74
CA ARG A 48 8.92 -0.25 11.15
C ARG A 48 9.34 0.97 11.95
N ASP A 49 8.99 2.17 11.49
CA ASP A 49 9.31 3.43 12.17
C ASP A 49 8.69 3.47 13.59
N LEU A 50 7.51 2.87 13.76
CA LEU A 50 6.83 2.71 15.04
C LEU A 50 7.30 1.49 15.86
N GLY A 51 8.20 0.65 15.36
CA GLY A 51 8.74 -0.52 16.06
C GLY A 51 7.82 -1.76 16.09
N TYR A 52 6.76 -1.80 15.29
CA TYR A 52 5.84 -2.93 15.18
C TYR A 52 6.25 -3.96 14.11
N LEU A 53 7.27 -3.66 13.31
CA LEU A 53 7.81 -4.55 12.29
C LEU A 53 9.34 -4.45 12.33
N VAL A 54 10.02 -5.59 12.21
CA VAL A 54 11.50 -5.70 12.19
C VAL A 54 11.97 -5.89 10.76
#